data_AF-A0A849U3N3-F1
#
_entry.id   AF-A0A849U3N3-F1
#
_cell.length_a   1.000
_cell.length_b   1.000
_cell.length_c   1.000
_cell.angle_alpha   90.00
_cell.angle_beta   90.00
_cell.angle_gamma   90.00
#
_symmetry.space_group_name_H-M   'P 1'
#
loop_
_entity.id
_entity.type
_entity.pdbx_description
1 polymer ?
#
loop_
_entity_poly.entity_id
_entity_poly.type
_entity_poly.pdbx_seq_one_letter_code
_entity_poly.pdbx_strand_id
1 'polypeptide(L)'
;MSIIDDEGVSNTSGNEHFQDIVDTRLSRRNFLTGGLATAAAVSLGGVEALLNAVPAAAQEIEEAEDTDVGREGRWGQRPMLGFESVAVSSADEVVVPKGYTAEVLIAWGDPVSNGPAFKQDASNTAEEQARQWGMHNDGIVYFPIVRSQRGLIVQNNEYADDGLLFPDGVNNWTAEKTKKSLNAHGVSIIEVAKRTGFHFDLGRRRGKWDVVRPSRFARRITGMTPIDIGGPAAGDPRLTTSDDPTGTRVRGTLNNCAMGYTPWGTYLACEENFNGYFRKNGSQTTMEKRYGITAAGFGYL
;
A
#
# COMPACT_ATOMS: atom_id res chain seq x y z
N MET A 1 9.98 3.93 -9.02
CA MET A 1 9.04 3.54 -10.09
C MET A 1 9.46 2.16 -10.51
N SER A 2 8.66 1.17 -10.13
CA SER A 2 8.93 -0.24 -10.39
C SER A 2 8.90 -0.47 -11.91
N ILE A 3 9.79 -1.31 -12.44
CA ILE A 3 9.76 -1.74 -13.85
C ILE A 3 8.66 -2.81 -14.08
N ILE A 4 7.85 -3.11 -13.05
CA ILE A 4 6.95 -4.27 -12.98
C ILE A 4 5.46 -3.88 -13.10
N ASP A 5 5.15 -2.61 -13.33
CA ASP A 5 3.75 -2.18 -13.44
C ASP A 5 3.22 -2.43 -14.87
N ASP A 6 2.09 -3.14 -15.00
CA ASP A 6 1.41 -3.38 -16.29
C ASP A 6 0.69 -2.12 -16.76
N GLU A 7 1.46 -1.15 -17.24
CA GLU A 7 0.96 0.11 -17.80
C GLU A 7 0.34 -0.07 -19.20
N GLY A 8 0.20 -1.31 -19.69
CA GLY A 8 -0.39 -1.65 -20.97
C GLY A 8 -1.92 -1.57 -20.93
N VAL A 9 -2.54 -0.99 -21.98
CA VAL A 9 -4.00 -1.03 -22.13
C VAL A 9 -4.46 -2.43 -22.52
N SER A 10 -4.77 -3.26 -21.52
CA SER A 10 -5.26 -4.63 -21.71
C SER A 10 -6.77 -4.70 -21.98
N ASN A 11 -7.51 -3.60 -21.79
CA ASN A 11 -8.93 -3.50 -22.08
C ASN A 11 -9.19 -2.74 -23.40
N THR A 12 -9.52 -3.46 -24.47
CA THR A 12 -9.86 -2.90 -25.78
C THR A 12 -11.35 -2.60 -25.98
N SER A 13 -12.17 -2.69 -24.92
CA SER A 13 -13.60 -2.36 -25.02
C SER A 13 -13.79 -0.89 -25.36
N GLY A 14 -14.77 -0.56 -26.21
CA GLY A 14 -15.20 0.82 -26.46
C GLY A 14 -16.00 1.47 -25.32
N ASN A 15 -15.86 0.97 -24.08
CA ASN A 15 -16.46 1.59 -22.90
C ASN A 15 -15.71 2.89 -22.57
N GLU A 16 -16.42 3.87 -22.03
CA GLU A 16 -15.85 5.15 -21.60
C GLU A 16 -14.74 4.92 -20.56
N HIS A 17 -13.57 5.57 -20.73
CA HIS A 17 -12.49 5.45 -19.76
C HIS A 17 -12.89 6.15 -18.46
N PHE A 18 -12.45 5.62 -17.32
CA PHE A 18 -12.72 6.27 -16.03
C PHE A 18 -12.17 7.71 -15.99
N GLN A 19 -11.04 7.97 -16.67
CA GLN A 19 -10.49 9.31 -16.82
C GLN A 19 -11.48 10.26 -17.52
N ASP A 20 -12.15 9.81 -18.58
CA ASP A 20 -13.16 10.61 -19.30
C ASP A 20 -14.36 10.92 -18.38
N ILE A 21 -14.76 9.99 -17.52
CA ILE A 21 -15.81 10.19 -16.51
C ILE A 21 -15.38 11.23 -15.47
N VAL A 22 -14.13 11.14 -15.00
CA VAL A 22 -13.54 12.09 -14.04
C VAL A 22 -13.44 13.48 -14.67
N ASP A 23 -12.93 13.59 -15.89
CA ASP A 23 -12.80 14.84 -16.62
C ASP A 23 -14.16 15.46 -16.95
N THR A 24 -15.16 14.64 -17.28
CA THR A 24 -16.55 15.07 -17.43
C THR A 24 -17.13 15.60 -16.11
N ARG A 25 -16.79 14.98 -14.98
CA ARG A 25 -17.26 15.44 -13.66
C ARG A 25 -16.54 16.70 -13.19
N LEU A 26 -15.23 16.80 -13.41
CA LEU A 26 -14.41 17.96 -13.09
C LEU A 26 -14.76 19.15 -13.99
N SER A 27 -14.97 18.94 -15.29
CA SER A 27 -15.44 19.98 -16.22
C SER A 27 -16.84 20.47 -15.87
N ARG A 28 -17.77 19.57 -15.50
CA ARG A 28 -19.10 19.96 -14.98
C ARG A 28 -19.00 20.76 -13.68
N ARG A 29 -18.10 20.39 -12.77
CA ARG A 29 -17.86 21.15 -11.53
C ARG A 29 -17.26 22.52 -11.85
N ASN A 30 -16.29 22.59 -12.75
CA ASN A 30 -15.70 23.86 -13.18
C ASN A 30 -16.71 24.74 -13.92
N PHE A 31 -17.61 24.17 -14.72
CA PHE A 31 -18.71 24.89 -15.38
C PHE A 31 -19.77 25.37 -14.39
N LEU A 32 -20.15 24.56 -13.39
CA LEU A 32 -21.12 24.98 -12.36
C LEU A 32 -20.51 26.03 -11.42
N THR A 33 -19.26 25.85 -11.00
CA THR A 33 -18.57 26.79 -10.12
C THR A 33 -18.24 28.09 -10.87
N GLY A 34 -17.80 27.99 -12.13
CA GLY A 34 -17.56 29.12 -13.02
C GLY A 34 -18.86 29.83 -13.44
N GLY A 35 -19.92 29.10 -13.74
CA GLY A 35 -21.24 29.63 -14.12
C GLY A 35 -21.98 30.28 -12.95
N LEU A 36 -21.86 29.77 -11.73
CA LEU A 36 -22.33 30.44 -10.51
C LEU A 36 -21.55 31.73 -10.26
N ALA A 37 -20.24 31.74 -10.49
CA ALA A 37 -19.43 32.95 -10.40
C ALA A 37 -19.82 34.00 -11.46
N THR A 38 -20.12 33.57 -12.71
CA THR A 38 -20.56 34.48 -13.78
C THR A 38 -21.99 35.00 -13.54
N ALA A 39 -22.93 34.18 -13.06
CA ALA A 39 -24.31 34.59 -12.78
C ALA A 39 -24.42 35.52 -11.56
N ALA A 40 -23.58 35.31 -10.53
CA ALA A 40 -23.46 36.23 -9.40
C ALA A 40 -22.79 37.56 -9.81
N ALA A 41 -21.79 37.54 -10.71
CA ALA A 41 -21.10 38.74 -11.18
C ALA A 41 -21.96 39.63 -12.10
N VAL A 42 -22.92 39.07 -12.83
CA VAL A 42 -23.80 39.86 -13.74
C VAL A 42 -24.96 40.53 -12.99
N SER A 43 -25.37 40.01 -11.82
CA SER A 43 -26.51 40.55 -11.06
C SER A 43 -26.13 41.65 -10.06
N LEU A 44 -24.84 41.85 -9.78
CA LEU A 44 -24.33 42.90 -8.89
C LEU A 44 -23.10 43.59 -9.51
N GLY A 45 -23.34 44.56 -10.39
CA GLY A 45 -22.42 45.68 -10.62
C GLY A 45 -21.12 45.40 -11.38
N GLY A 46 -21.18 45.49 -12.72
CA GLY A 46 -20.12 46.11 -13.51
C GLY A 46 -18.85 45.30 -13.78
N VAL A 47 -18.17 45.72 -14.85
CA VAL A 47 -17.01 45.08 -15.50
C VAL A 47 -15.76 44.95 -14.58
N GLU A 48 -15.77 45.54 -13.38
CA GLU A 48 -14.68 45.44 -12.40
C GLU A 48 -14.62 44.10 -11.65
N ALA A 49 -15.72 43.36 -11.54
CA ALA A 49 -15.72 42.03 -10.91
C ALA A 49 -15.05 40.93 -11.76
N LEU A 50 -14.87 41.18 -13.07
CA LEU A 50 -14.25 40.22 -14.00
C LEU A 50 -12.72 40.12 -13.82
N LEU A 51 -12.09 41.15 -13.24
CA LEU A 51 -10.63 41.22 -13.08
C LEU A 51 -10.10 40.50 -11.83
N ASN A 52 -10.96 40.18 -10.85
CA ASN A 52 -10.56 39.54 -9.59
C ASN A 52 -10.91 38.04 -9.50
N ALA A 53 -11.47 37.45 -10.55
CA ALA A 53 -11.78 36.02 -10.61
C ALA A 53 -10.79 35.27 -11.53
N VAL A 54 -9.49 35.40 -11.23
CA VAL A 54 -8.47 34.52 -11.82
C VAL A 54 -8.36 33.29 -10.91
N PRO A 55 -8.42 32.06 -11.43
CA PRO A 55 -8.17 30.88 -10.62
C PRO A 55 -6.73 30.97 -10.12
N ALA A 56 -6.53 30.79 -8.80
CA ALA A 56 -5.23 30.72 -8.17
C ALA A 56 -4.46 29.50 -8.72
N ALA A 57 -3.82 29.69 -9.87
CA ALA A 57 -2.70 28.90 -10.35
C ALA A 57 -1.45 29.63 -9.85
N ALA A 58 -0.73 28.97 -8.95
CA ALA A 58 0.66 29.19 -8.53
C ALA A 58 1.27 30.58 -8.83
N GLN A 59 1.46 31.41 -7.80
CA GLN A 59 2.50 32.42 -7.81
C GLN A 59 3.20 32.52 -6.45
N GLU A 60 4.47 32.87 -6.56
CA GLU A 60 5.57 32.87 -5.59
C GLU A 60 5.28 33.75 -4.37
N ILE A 61 5.77 33.32 -3.21
CA ILE A 61 5.66 34.07 -1.96
C ILE A 61 6.81 35.08 -1.92
N GLU A 62 6.51 36.35 -2.18
CA GLU A 62 7.31 37.46 -1.67
C GLU A 62 6.97 37.69 -0.18
N GLU A 63 8.02 37.88 0.62
CA GLU A 63 7.94 38.17 2.06
C GLU A 63 7.19 39.49 2.31
N ALA A 64 6.11 39.43 3.08
CA ALA A 64 5.38 40.62 3.53
C ALA A 64 5.60 40.85 5.03
N GLU A 65 6.07 42.06 5.34
CA GLU A 65 6.35 42.59 6.68
C GLU A 65 5.14 42.54 7.62
N ASP A 66 5.45 42.19 8.87
CA ASP A 66 4.57 42.17 10.03
C ASP A 66 4.17 43.59 10.44
N THR A 67 2.88 43.94 10.30
CA THR A 67 2.30 45.08 10.99
C THR A 67 1.08 44.64 11.81
N ASP A 68 1.31 44.64 13.13
CA ASP A 68 0.36 44.44 14.20
C ASP A 68 -0.78 45.47 14.17
N VAL A 69 -2.01 44.99 13.95
CA VAL A 69 -3.23 45.75 14.27
C VAL A 69 -4.36 44.83 14.72
N GLY A 70 -4.77 45.01 15.98
CA GLY A 70 -6.19 44.96 16.36
C GLY A 70 -6.78 43.59 16.67
N ARG A 71 -6.77 43.25 17.96
CA ARG A 71 -7.68 42.26 18.56
C ARG A 71 -9.14 42.63 18.28
N GLU A 72 -9.82 41.86 17.43
CA GLU A 72 -11.27 41.65 17.48
C GLU A 72 -11.65 40.32 16.80
N GLY A 73 -12.68 39.67 17.34
CA GLY A 73 -12.97 38.25 17.18
C GLY A 73 -13.02 37.73 15.74
N ARG A 74 -12.13 36.79 15.46
CA ARG A 74 -12.33 35.75 14.46
C ARG A 74 -11.92 34.44 15.11
N TRP A 75 -12.75 33.41 15.01
CA TRP A 75 -12.27 32.04 15.15
C TRP A 75 -11.26 31.84 14.02
N GLY A 76 -10.01 32.26 14.27
CA GLY A 76 -8.92 32.14 13.32
C GLY A 76 -8.85 30.68 12.93
N GLN A 77 -9.12 30.41 11.66
CA GLN A 77 -8.94 29.10 11.06
C GLN A 77 -7.51 28.71 11.36
N ARG A 78 -7.31 27.83 12.36
CA ARG A 78 -5.99 27.28 12.61
C ARG A 78 -5.55 26.63 11.30
N PRO A 79 -4.32 26.87 10.83
CA PRO A 79 -3.86 26.21 9.63
C PRO A 79 -4.03 24.70 9.83
N MET A 80 -4.67 24.05 8.85
CA MET A 80 -4.92 22.61 8.86
C MET A 80 -3.60 21.81 8.91
N LEU A 81 -2.49 22.44 8.50
CA LEU A 81 -1.14 21.90 8.51
C LEU A 81 -0.31 22.62 9.59
N GLY A 82 0.18 21.86 10.56
CA GLY A 82 0.97 22.37 11.69
C GLY A 82 2.48 22.21 11.54
N PHE A 83 2.98 21.98 10.33
CA PHE A 83 4.40 21.74 10.05
C PHE A 83 4.84 22.48 8.79
N GLU A 84 6.12 22.83 8.73
CA GLU A 84 6.76 23.41 7.55
C GLU A 84 7.02 22.31 6.50
N SER A 85 6.79 22.63 5.22
CA SER A 85 7.06 21.69 4.13
C SER A 85 8.54 21.29 4.09
N VAL A 86 8.80 20.04 3.77
CA VAL A 86 10.17 19.52 3.55
C VAL A 86 10.56 19.76 2.09
N ALA A 87 11.84 20.07 1.83
CA ALA A 87 12.36 20.23 0.47
C ALA A 87 12.47 18.87 -0.24
N VAL A 88 12.32 18.88 -1.57
CA VAL A 88 12.57 17.70 -2.41
C VAL A 88 14.06 17.34 -2.30
N SER A 89 14.35 16.04 -2.18
CA SER A 89 15.71 15.51 -2.05
C SER A 89 15.84 14.19 -2.80
N SER A 90 17.06 13.87 -3.25
CA SER A 90 17.45 12.58 -3.82
C SER A 90 18.36 11.78 -2.88
N ALA A 91 18.52 12.22 -1.63
CA ALA A 91 19.30 11.49 -0.63
C ALA A 91 18.60 10.18 -0.24
N ASP A 92 19.38 9.13 0.04
CA ASP A 92 18.89 7.87 0.58
C ASP A 92 18.63 7.98 2.10
N GLU A 93 17.70 8.88 2.45
CA GLU A 93 17.32 9.18 3.84
C GLU A 93 15.84 9.59 3.91
N VAL A 94 15.18 9.23 5.02
CA VAL A 94 13.84 9.74 5.34
C VAL A 94 13.95 11.07 6.07
N VAL A 95 13.74 12.18 5.35
CA VAL A 95 13.70 13.54 5.91
C VAL A 95 12.28 13.90 6.35
N VAL A 96 12.11 14.33 7.61
CA VAL A 96 10.82 14.72 8.20
C VAL A 96 10.83 16.20 8.64
N PRO A 97 9.66 16.85 8.79
CA PRO A 97 9.59 18.23 9.28
C PRO A 97 10.25 18.43 10.64
N LYS A 98 10.66 19.67 10.93
CA LYS A 98 11.25 20.03 12.23
C LYS A 98 10.32 19.63 13.39
N GLY A 99 10.88 18.95 14.39
CA GLY A 99 10.15 18.45 15.56
C GLY A 99 9.54 17.04 15.39
N TYR A 100 9.68 16.43 14.21
CA TYR A 100 9.29 15.04 13.95
C TYR A 100 10.51 14.10 13.96
N THR A 101 10.23 12.80 14.09
CA THR A 101 11.23 11.72 14.02
C THR A 101 10.64 10.54 13.24
N ALA A 102 11.43 9.90 12.40
CA ALA A 102 11.11 8.61 11.79
C ALA A 102 11.96 7.50 12.42
N GLU A 103 11.35 6.35 12.71
CA GLU A 103 12.04 5.17 13.25
C GLU A 103 11.52 3.91 12.56
N VAL A 104 12.41 2.95 12.30
CA VAL A 104 12.02 1.64 11.76
C VAL A 104 11.30 0.85 12.84
N LEU A 105 10.06 0.43 12.56
CA LEU A 105 9.28 -0.43 13.44
C LEU A 105 9.53 -1.92 13.16
N ILE A 106 9.52 -2.30 11.88
CA ILE A 106 9.79 -3.64 11.39
C ILE A 106 10.33 -3.56 9.95
N ALA A 107 11.27 -4.44 9.62
CA ALA A 107 11.86 -4.55 8.28
C ALA A 107 11.62 -5.96 7.69
N TRP A 108 11.79 -6.09 6.36
CA TRP A 108 11.83 -7.41 5.72
C TRP A 108 12.81 -8.33 6.46
N GLY A 109 12.38 -9.57 6.69
CA GLY A 109 13.22 -10.57 7.35
C GLY A 109 13.14 -10.57 8.87
N ASP A 110 12.61 -9.51 9.50
CA ASP A 110 12.39 -9.52 10.94
C ASP A 110 11.38 -10.61 11.32
N PRO A 111 11.60 -11.39 12.39
CA PRO A 111 10.63 -12.38 12.80
C PRO A 111 9.31 -11.71 13.21
N VAL A 112 8.18 -12.24 12.75
CA VAL A 112 6.86 -11.66 13.12
C VAL A 112 6.51 -11.94 14.60
N SER A 113 7.10 -12.98 15.19
CA SER A 113 6.93 -13.38 16.58
C SER A 113 8.25 -13.91 17.16
N ASN A 114 8.26 -15.05 17.85
CA ASN A 114 9.47 -15.82 18.16
C ASN A 114 9.94 -16.64 16.94
N GLY A 115 10.48 -15.94 15.94
CA GLY A 115 10.94 -16.54 14.69
C GLY A 115 12.46 -16.47 14.49
N PRO A 116 12.94 -17.03 13.38
CA PRO A 116 14.35 -16.93 12.99
C PRO A 116 14.73 -15.48 12.69
N ALA A 117 15.92 -15.07 13.15
CA ALA A 117 16.47 -13.78 12.82
C ALA A 117 16.82 -13.69 11.33
N PHE A 118 16.73 -12.48 10.77
CA PHE A 118 17.20 -12.21 9.42
C PHE A 118 18.71 -12.43 9.30
N LYS A 119 19.12 -13.10 8.23
CA LYS A 119 20.52 -13.32 7.87
C LYS A 119 20.84 -12.40 6.69
N GLN A 120 21.74 -11.45 6.92
CA GLN A 120 22.12 -10.41 5.95
C GLN A 120 22.82 -10.96 4.70
N ASP A 121 23.21 -12.23 4.70
CA ASP A 121 23.81 -12.96 3.57
C ASP A 121 22.76 -13.68 2.70
N ALA A 122 21.48 -13.40 2.91
CA ALA A 122 20.33 -14.02 2.24
C ALA A 122 20.21 -15.55 2.44
N SER A 123 20.97 -16.15 3.37
CA SER A 123 20.98 -17.61 3.59
C SER A 123 19.76 -18.15 4.35
N ASN A 124 18.78 -17.31 4.69
CA ASN A 124 17.54 -17.79 5.30
C ASN A 124 16.84 -18.82 4.39
N THR A 125 16.24 -19.87 4.97
CA THR A 125 15.49 -20.89 4.20
C THR A 125 14.08 -20.41 3.85
N ALA A 126 13.35 -21.13 2.98
CA ALA A 126 11.95 -20.80 2.70
C ALA A 126 11.07 -20.93 3.95
N GLU A 127 11.37 -21.89 4.82
CA GLU A 127 10.65 -22.09 6.09
C GLU A 127 10.96 -20.96 7.10
N GLU A 128 12.18 -20.43 7.08
CA GLU A 128 12.50 -19.25 7.89
C GLU A 128 11.77 -18.01 7.35
N GLN A 129 11.79 -17.78 6.05
CA GLN A 129 11.08 -16.66 5.41
C GLN A 129 9.56 -16.72 5.67
N ALA A 130 8.95 -17.91 5.76
CA ALA A 130 7.54 -18.09 6.12
C ALA A 130 7.17 -17.61 7.53
N ARG A 131 8.16 -17.34 8.40
CA ARG A 131 7.99 -16.85 9.78
C ARG A 131 8.56 -15.45 9.99
N GLN A 132 9.15 -14.89 8.95
CA GLN A 132 9.72 -13.54 8.91
C GLN A 132 8.75 -12.60 8.21
N TRP A 133 8.89 -11.31 8.45
CA TRP A 133 8.17 -10.26 7.75
C TRP A 133 8.49 -10.33 6.24
N GLY A 134 7.48 -10.16 5.39
CA GLY A 134 7.65 -10.27 3.93
C GLY A 134 8.41 -9.10 3.30
N MET A 135 8.61 -9.18 1.98
CA MET A 135 9.27 -8.13 1.18
C MET A 135 8.25 -7.08 0.72
N HIS A 136 8.77 -5.93 0.29
CA HIS A 136 8.03 -4.84 -0.36
C HIS A 136 6.65 -4.58 0.27
N ASN A 137 6.74 -4.02 1.48
CA ASN A 137 5.61 -3.62 2.29
C ASN A 137 4.68 -2.66 1.55
N ASP A 138 3.39 -2.98 1.53
CA ASP A 138 2.37 -2.12 0.90
C ASP A 138 1.22 -1.86 1.89
N GLY A 139 -0.05 -2.01 1.48
CA GLY A 139 -1.23 -1.61 2.23
C GLY A 139 -1.18 -2.03 3.70
N ILE A 140 -1.52 -1.11 4.61
CA ILE A 140 -1.31 -1.27 6.06
C ILE A 140 -2.49 -0.78 6.91
N VAL A 141 -2.94 -1.60 7.87
CA VAL A 141 -3.96 -1.21 8.86
C VAL A 141 -3.50 -1.51 10.27
N TYR A 142 -3.81 -0.58 11.18
CA TYR A 142 -3.73 -0.81 12.61
C TYR A 142 -5.10 -1.18 13.20
N PHE A 143 -5.19 -2.34 13.84
CA PHE A 143 -6.36 -2.82 14.57
C PHE A 143 -6.11 -2.76 16.09
N PRO A 144 -6.75 -1.85 16.84
CA PRO A 144 -6.51 -1.72 18.28
C PRO A 144 -7.07 -2.93 19.06
N ILE A 145 -6.31 -3.41 20.04
CA ILE A 145 -6.78 -4.39 21.03
C ILE A 145 -7.20 -3.63 22.29
N VAL A 146 -8.51 -3.64 22.60
CA VAL A 146 -9.10 -3.07 23.83
C VAL A 146 -8.69 -1.61 24.09
N ARG A 147 -9.24 -0.64 23.35
CA ARG A 147 -9.09 0.83 23.55
C ARG A 147 -7.71 1.27 24.05
N SER A 148 -6.63 0.77 23.45
CA SER A 148 -5.32 0.94 24.04
C SER A 148 -4.23 1.12 23.02
N GLN A 149 -3.12 1.64 23.53
CA GLN A 149 -1.84 1.74 22.87
C GLN A 149 -1.20 0.34 22.67
N ARG A 150 -1.99 -0.61 22.17
CA ARG A 150 -1.63 -1.99 21.84
C ARG A 150 -2.61 -2.48 20.79
N GLY A 151 -2.10 -3.11 19.74
CA GLY A 151 -2.94 -3.58 18.64
C GLY A 151 -2.17 -4.44 17.66
N LEU A 152 -2.80 -4.73 16.53
CA LEU A 152 -2.21 -5.48 15.44
C LEU A 152 -1.91 -4.52 14.29
N ILE A 153 -0.72 -4.62 13.72
CA ILE A 153 -0.47 -4.13 12.36
C ILE A 153 -0.66 -5.31 11.43
N VAL A 154 -1.53 -5.13 10.45
CA VAL A 154 -1.75 -6.05 9.33
C VAL A 154 -1.29 -5.32 8.08
N GLN A 155 -0.33 -5.90 7.36
CA GLN A 155 0.30 -5.25 6.23
C GLN A 155 0.55 -6.23 5.09
N ASN A 156 0.33 -5.78 3.86
CA ASN A 156 0.66 -6.54 2.66
C ASN A 156 2.16 -6.60 2.40
N ASN A 157 2.55 -7.66 1.70
CA ASN A 157 3.87 -7.86 1.12
C ASN A 157 3.68 -8.19 -0.36
N GLU A 158 3.91 -7.19 -1.20
CA GLU A 158 3.42 -7.16 -2.56
C GLU A 158 4.24 -8.09 -3.46
N TYR A 159 5.54 -7.85 -3.59
CA TYR A 159 6.42 -8.60 -4.46
C TYR A 159 7.72 -9.01 -3.75
N ALA A 160 8.57 -9.77 -4.45
CA ALA A 160 9.91 -10.11 -3.98
C ALA A 160 10.96 -9.62 -4.98
N ASP A 161 12.07 -9.08 -4.46
CA ASP A 161 13.29 -8.89 -5.24
C ASP A 161 14.14 -10.17 -5.12
N ASP A 162 13.97 -11.08 -6.07
CA ASP A 162 14.68 -12.36 -6.10
C ASP A 162 16.20 -12.18 -6.21
N GLY A 163 16.69 -11.04 -6.72
CA GLY A 163 18.12 -10.74 -6.75
C GLY A 163 18.72 -10.56 -5.36
N LEU A 164 17.94 -10.01 -4.42
CA LEU A 164 18.32 -9.82 -3.02
C LEU A 164 17.95 -11.00 -2.13
N LEU A 165 16.98 -11.81 -2.54
CA LEU A 165 16.42 -12.88 -1.70
C LEU A 165 17.33 -14.12 -1.57
N PHE A 166 18.30 -14.31 -2.46
CA PHE A 166 19.15 -15.51 -2.52
C PHE A 166 20.65 -15.18 -2.48
N PRO A 167 21.49 -16.02 -1.85
CA PRO A 167 22.94 -15.78 -1.77
C PRO A 167 23.64 -15.68 -3.15
N ASP A 168 23.14 -16.40 -4.15
CA ASP A 168 23.64 -16.40 -5.53
C ASP A 168 22.69 -15.69 -6.51
N GLY A 169 21.77 -14.87 -5.98
CA GLY A 169 20.74 -14.18 -6.75
C GLY A 169 19.83 -15.14 -7.54
N VAL A 170 19.50 -14.77 -8.77
CA VAL A 170 18.57 -15.53 -9.64
C VAL A 170 19.20 -16.75 -10.33
N ASN A 171 20.48 -17.04 -10.09
CA ASN A 171 21.15 -18.22 -10.67
C ASN A 171 20.61 -19.52 -10.07
N ASN A 172 20.85 -20.67 -10.71
CA ASN A 172 20.57 -22.01 -10.15
C ASN A 172 19.16 -22.15 -9.53
N TRP A 173 18.13 -21.81 -10.30
CA TRP A 173 16.76 -21.79 -9.78
C TRP A 173 16.27 -23.17 -9.33
N THR A 174 15.55 -23.23 -8.21
CA THR A 174 15.06 -24.48 -7.62
C THR A 174 13.67 -24.30 -7.00
N ALA A 175 12.97 -25.41 -6.74
CA ALA A 175 11.69 -25.38 -6.05
C ALA A 175 11.76 -24.73 -4.65
N GLU A 176 12.90 -24.85 -3.95
CA GLU A 176 13.09 -24.17 -2.66
C GLU A 176 13.23 -22.65 -2.83
N LYS A 177 13.88 -22.18 -3.91
CA LYS A 177 13.91 -20.75 -4.26
C LYS A 177 12.51 -20.22 -4.56
N THR A 178 11.75 -20.91 -5.41
CA THR A 178 10.35 -20.56 -5.68
C THR A 178 9.54 -20.50 -4.38
N LYS A 179 9.68 -21.50 -3.49
CA LYS A 179 8.97 -21.53 -2.21
C LYS A 179 9.37 -20.36 -1.30
N LYS A 180 10.65 -20.00 -1.24
CA LYS A 180 11.12 -18.84 -0.46
C LYS A 180 10.56 -17.54 -1.02
N SER A 181 10.57 -17.37 -2.35
CA SER A 181 9.97 -16.21 -3.03
C SER A 181 8.47 -16.11 -2.73
N LEU A 182 7.71 -17.19 -2.91
CA LEU A 182 6.28 -17.24 -2.54
C LEU A 182 6.04 -16.95 -1.04
N ASN A 183 6.96 -17.34 -0.17
CA ASN A 183 6.90 -17.03 1.27
C ASN A 183 7.30 -15.59 1.61
N ALA A 184 7.90 -14.83 0.70
CA ALA A 184 8.16 -13.40 0.87
C ALA A 184 6.93 -12.53 0.56
N HIS A 185 5.95 -13.05 -0.19
CA HIS A 185 4.68 -12.40 -0.53
C HIS A 185 3.61 -12.56 0.56
N GLY A 186 2.48 -11.89 0.40
CA GLY A 186 1.26 -12.18 1.15
C GLY A 186 0.86 -11.07 2.11
N VAL A 187 0.54 -11.46 3.35
CA VAL A 187 0.17 -10.55 4.43
C VAL A 187 0.95 -10.91 5.69
N SER A 188 1.52 -9.91 6.33
CA SER A 188 2.18 -10.03 7.62
C SER A 188 1.35 -9.38 8.73
N ILE A 189 1.26 -10.08 9.86
CA ILE A 189 0.54 -9.63 11.05
C ILE A 189 1.54 -9.61 12.21
N ILE A 190 1.67 -8.46 12.86
CA ILE A 190 2.42 -8.30 14.11
C ILE A 190 1.55 -7.65 15.18
N GLU A 191 1.85 -7.96 16.42
CA GLU A 191 1.34 -7.20 17.55
C GLU A 191 2.30 -6.06 17.88
N VAL A 192 1.76 -4.88 18.13
CA VAL A 192 2.53 -3.70 18.52
C VAL A 192 1.96 -3.09 19.80
N ALA A 193 2.81 -2.50 20.62
CA ALA A 193 2.41 -1.77 21.81
C ALA A 193 3.25 -0.51 22.00
N LYS A 194 2.62 0.57 22.45
CA LYS A 194 3.31 1.79 22.86
C LYS A 194 3.80 1.62 24.28
N ARG A 195 5.05 2.00 24.49
CA ARG A 195 5.67 2.03 25.80
C ARG A 195 5.02 3.10 26.67
N THR A 196 4.44 2.66 27.78
CA THR A 196 3.74 3.51 28.75
C THR A 196 4.70 4.21 29.73
N GLY A 197 5.94 3.74 29.84
CA GLY A 197 7.00 4.35 30.68
C GLY A 197 6.94 3.95 32.17
N PHE A 198 6.29 2.83 32.52
CA PHE A 198 6.30 2.31 33.89
C PHE A 198 7.64 1.67 34.26
N HIS A 199 7.92 1.60 35.57
CA HIS A 199 9.21 1.21 36.15
C HIS A 199 9.69 -0.21 35.82
N PHE A 200 8.86 -1.09 35.28
CA PHE A 200 9.28 -2.42 34.81
C PHE A 200 9.84 -2.40 33.38
N ASP A 201 9.77 -1.27 32.68
CA ASP A 201 10.32 -1.05 31.33
C ASP A 201 11.73 -0.42 31.41
N LEU A 202 12.61 -1.03 32.22
CA LEU A 202 13.88 -0.47 32.74
C LEU A 202 14.96 -0.09 31.69
N GLY A 203 14.74 -0.34 30.41
CA GLY A 203 15.72 -0.07 29.34
C GLY A 203 15.22 0.78 28.17
N ARG A 204 14.02 1.37 28.26
CA ARG A 204 13.27 1.76 27.05
C ARG A 204 12.54 3.11 27.19
N ARG A 205 12.67 3.99 26.17
CA ARG A 205 12.09 5.37 26.17
C ARG A 205 10.55 5.37 26.09
N ARG A 206 9.89 6.19 26.92
CA ARG A 206 8.43 6.40 26.96
C ARG A 206 7.89 6.88 25.61
N GLY A 207 6.74 6.37 25.18
CA GLY A 207 6.02 6.84 24.00
C GLY A 207 6.39 6.19 22.66
N LYS A 208 7.44 5.35 22.61
CA LYS A 208 7.80 4.58 21.41
C LYS A 208 6.89 3.37 21.22
N TRP A 209 6.68 2.95 19.98
CA TRP A 209 6.00 1.70 19.63
C TRP A 209 7.03 0.59 19.42
N ASP A 210 6.76 -0.58 19.99
CA ASP A 210 7.55 -1.79 19.79
C ASP A 210 6.68 -2.89 19.19
N VAL A 211 7.32 -3.78 18.43
CA VAL A 211 6.77 -5.09 18.10
C VAL A 211 6.82 -5.99 19.33
N VAL A 212 5.68 -6.56 19.70
CA VAL A 212 5.55 -7.50 20.82
C VAL A 212 5.97 -8.89 20.37
N ARG A 213 7.00 -9.44 21.02
CA ARG A 213 7.52 -10.78 20.76
C ARG A 213 7.75 -11.53 22.09
N PRO A 214 7.32 -12.79 22.22
CA PRO A 214 6.42 -13.50 21.31
C PRO A 214 5.01 -12.90 21.33
N SER A 215 4.33 -12.94 20.19
CA SER A 215 2.89 -12.67 20.09
C SER A 215 2.14 -13.90 19.60
N ARG A 216 1.00 -14.18 20.23
CA ARG A 216 0.03 -15.20 19.81
C ARG A 216 -0.81 -14.80 18.60
N PHE A 217 -0.81 -13.51 18.25
CA PHE A 217 -1.58 -12.97 17.13
C PHE A 217 -0.74 -12.84 15.87
N ALA A 218 0.58 -12.76 16.03
CA ALA A 218 1.50 -12.61 14.91
C ALA A 218 1.44 -13.82 13.98
N ARG A 219 1.37 -13.56 12.68
CA ARG A 219 1.12 -14.57 11.65
C ARG A 219 1.64 -14.09 10.30
N ARG A 220 2.10 -15.04 9.49
CA ARG A 220 2.26 -14.86 8.04
C ARG A 220 1.14 -15.59 7.31
N ILE A 221 0.58 -14.92 6.32
CA ILE A 221 -0.22 -15.50 5.24
C ILE A 221 0.65 -15.30 4.00
N THR A 222 0.99 -16.37 3.30
CA THR A 222 1.97 -16.35 2.20
C THR A 222 1.37 -16.88 0.91
N GLY A 223 2.15 -16.84 -0.18
CA GLY A 223 1.85 -17.54 -1.44
C GLY A 223 1.70 -19.07 -1.32
N MET A 224 1.91 -19.65 -0.13
CA MET A 224 1.75 -21.07 0.14
C MET A 224 0.66 -21.40 1.18
N THR A 225 0.03 -20.38 1.78
CA THR A 225 -0.99 -20.60 2.83
C THR A 225 -2.28 -21.13 2.21
N PRO A 226 -2.85 -22.26 2.67
CA PRO A 226 -4.16 -22.70 2.18
C PRO A 226 -5.25 -21.67 2.48
N ILE A 227 -6.02 -21.29 1.45
CA ILE A 227 -7.11 -20.32 1.53
C ILE A 227 -8.37 -20.92 0.91
N ASP A 228 -9.50 -20.79 1.60
CA ASP A 228 -10.80 -21.20 1.06
C ASP A 228 -11.33 -20.14 0.08
N ILE A 229 -11.93 -20.59 -1.02
CA ILE A 229 -12.62 -19.74 -1.98
C ILE A 229 -14.08 -19.63 -1.55
N GLY A 230 -14.54 -18.41 -1.28
CA GLY A 230 -15.93 -18.12 -0.94
C GLY A 230 -16.71 -17.46 -2.08
N GLY A 231 -17.99 -17.22 -1.83
CA GLY A 231 -18.87 -16.49 -2.75
C GLY A 231 -19.39 -17.33 -3.93
N PRO A 232 -20.12 -16.71 -4.87
CA PRO A 232 -20.86 -17.42 -5.92
C PRO A 232 -20.00 -18.23 -6.91
N ALA A 233 -18.71 -17.92 -7.02
CA ALA A 233 -17.79 -18.62 -7.91
C ALA A 233 -17.16 -19.87 -7.27
N ALA A 234 -17.28 -20.07 -5.96
CA ALA A 234 -16.72 -21.24 -5.29
C ALA A 234 -17.31 -22.54 -5.87
N GLY A 235 -16.44 -23.47 -6.28
CA GLY A 235 -16.83 -24.72 -6.93
C GLY A 235 -17.14 -24.60 -8.43
N ASP A 236 -16.98 -23.43 -9.05
CA ASP A 236 -17.09 -23.28 -10.50
C ASP A 236 -16.01 -24.13 -11.20
N PRO A 237 -16.34 -24.86 -12.30
CA PRO A 237 -15.37 -25.68 -13.02
C PRO A 237 -14.09 -24.94 -13.44
N ARG A 238 -14.16 -23.62 -13.65
CA ARG A 238 -12.99 -22.79 -14.00
C ARG A 238 -12.00 -22.61 -12.85
N LEU A 239 -12.39 -22.87 -11.61
CA LEU A 239 -11.52 -22.85 -10.44
C LEU A 239 -10.92 -24.22 -10.10
N THR A 240 -11.31 -25.27 -10.83
CA THR A 240 -10.77 -26.61 -10.61
C THR A 240 -9.37 -26.76 -11.20
N THR A 241 -8.49 -27.40 -10.44
CA THR A 241 -7.12 -27.71 -10.86
C THR A 241 -6.79 -29.15 -10.50
N SER A 242 -5.64 -29.68 -10.93
CA SER A 242 -5.16 -30.98 -10.47
C SER A 242 -4.94 -31.02 -8.95
N ASP A 243 -4.59 -29.88 -8.35
CA ASP A 243 -4.29 -29.76 -6.93
C ASP A 243 -5.54 -29.57 -6.07
N ASP A 244 -6.57 -28.93 -6.63
CA ASP A 244 -7.90 -28.85 -6.04
C ASP A 244 -9.00 -29.15 -7.09
N PRO A 245 -9.46 -30.40 -7.17
CA PRO A 245 -10.55 -30.76 -8.08
C PRO A 245 -11.91 -30.24 -7.62
N THR A 246 -12.03 -29.69 -6.41
CA THR A 246 -13.30 -29.13 -5.90
C THR A 246 -13.52 -27.69 -6.33
N GLY A 247 -12.47 -26.94 -6.68
CA GLY A 247 -12.54 -25.51 -7.01
C GLY A 247 -12.96 -24.63 -5.82
N THR A 248 -12.68 -25.08 -4.58
CA THR A 248 -13.06 -24.39 -3.35
C THR A 248 -11.86 -24.00 -2.48
N ARG A 249 -10.64 -24.34 -2.90
CA ARG A 249 -9.40 -24.03 -2.19
C ARG A 249 -8.30 -23.60 -3.13
N VAL A 250 -7.49 -22.64 -2.69
CA VAL A 250 -6.31 -22.17 -3.38
C VAL A 250 -5.10 -22.18 -2.45
N ARG A 251 -3.90 -22.21 -3.03
CA ARG A 251 -2.65 -22.02 -2.31
C ARG A 251 -2.24 -20.56 -2.42
N GLY A 252 -2.34 -19.89 -1.29
CA GLY A 252 -1.78 -18.58 -1.04
C GLY A 252 -2.54 -17.42 -1.64
N THR A 253 -1.95 -16.26 -1.42
CA THR A 253 -2.31 -15.01 -2.06
C THR A 253 -1.02 -14.29 -2.48
N LEU A 254 -1.06 -13.61 -3.62
CA LEU A 254 0.12 -13.05 -4.27
C LEU A 254 -0.13 -11.62 -4.72
N ASN A 255 0.95 -10.87 -4.91
CA ASN A 255 0.90 -9.50 -5.42
C ASN A 255 -0.10 -8.62 -4.66
N ASN A 256 -0.04 -8.72 -3.33
CA ASN A 256 -0.93 -7.99 -2.45
C ASN A 256 -0.51 -6.52 -2.43
N CYS A 257 -1.19 -5.68 -3.21
CA CYS A 257 -0.85 -4.27 -3.38
C CYS A 257 -1.47 -3.45 -2.23
N ALA A 258 -2.57 -2.75 -2.49
CA ALA A 258 -3.31 -1.99 -1.50
C ALA A 258 -4.23 -2.87 -0.62
N MET A 259 -5.05 -2.20 0.20
CA MET A 259 -5.93 -2.88 1.14
C MET A 259 -7.22 -2.14 1.41
N GLY A 260 -8.16 -2.85 2.03
CA GLY A 260 -9.31 -2.29 2.73
C GLY A 260 -9.42 -2.85 4.14
N TYR A 261 -10.22 -2.20 4.99
CA TYR A 261 -10.64 -2.76 6.26
C TYR A 261 -12.13 -2.59 6.44
N THR A 262 -12.74 -3.54 7.15
CA THR A 262 -14.19 -3.56 7.35
C THR A 262 -14.56 -3.04 8.74
N PRO A 263 -15.77 -2.46 8.91
CA PRO A 263 -16.26 -2.04 10.22
C PRO A 263 -16.41 -3.18 11.24
N TRP A 264 -16.46 -4.44 10.78
CA TRP A 264 -16.53 -5.63 11.63
C TRP A 264 -15.15 -6.24 11.93
N GLY A 265 -14.07 -5.51 11.67
CA GLY A 265 -12.73 -5.85 12.14
C GLY A 265 -12.00 -6.88 11.29
N THR A 266 -12.23 -6.90 9.97
CA THR A 266 -11.47 -7.72 9.03
C THR A 266 -10.62 -6.88 8.09
N TYR A 267 -9.53 -7.47 7.62
CA TYR A 267 -8.63 -6.91 6.64
C TYR A 267 -8.92 -7.51 5.25
N LEU A 268 -8.86 -6.68 4.22
CA LEU A 268 -9.01 -7.07 2.81
C LEU A 268 -7.67 -6.85 2.12
N ALA A 269 -7.01 -7.93 1.72
CA ALA A 269 -5.84 -7.88 0.85
C ALA A 269 -6.30 -8.01 -0.61
N CYS A 270 -5.70 -7.26 -1.53
CA CYS A 270 -6.08 -7.24 -2.94
C CYS A 270 -4.92 -7.73 -3.80
N GLU A 271 -5.14 -8.76 -4.62
CA GLU A 271 -4.17 -9.21 -5.62
C GLU A 271 -4.26 -8.29 -6.85
N GLU A 272 -3.15 -7.69 -7.25
CA GLU A 272 -3.11 -6.76 -8.40
C GLU A 272 -2.50 -7.43 -9.63
N ASN A 273 -1.17 -7.47 -9.72
CA ASN A 273 -0.43 -7.95 -10.87
C ASN A 273 -0.21 -9.48 -10.83
N PHE A 274 -1.27 -10.23 -10.48
CA PHE A 274 -1.20 -11.68 -10.36
C PHE A 274 -0.81 -12.36 -11.68
N ASN A 275 -1.17 -11.77 -12.82
CA ASN A 275 -0.88 -12.26 -14.16
C ASN A 275 0.64 -12.41 -14.41
N GLY A 276 1.47 -11.59 -13.77
CA GLY A 276 2.93 -11.66 -13.90
C GLY A 276 3.56 -12.96 -13.39
N TYR A 277 2.84 -13.72 -12.55
CA TYR A 277 3.31 -14.96 -11.93
C TYR A 277 2.95 -16.20 -12.76
N PHE A 278 2.15 -16.03 -13.82
CA PHE A 278 1.73 -17.12 -14.68
C PHE A 278 2.38 -17.01 -16.05
N ARG A 279 2.74 -18.17 -16.62
CA ARG A 279 3.27 -18.27 -17.97
C ARG A 279 2.37 -19.14 -18.82
N LYS A 280 2.08 -18.67 -20.03
CA LYS A 280 1.35 -19.44 -21.05
C LYS A 280 2.30 -20.00 -22.10
N ASN A 281 2.44 -21.32 -22.14
CA ASN A 281 3.03 -22.00 -23.29
C ASN A 281 1.96 -22.21 -24.36
N GLY A 282 2.20 -21.70 -25.57
CA GLY A 282 1.28 -21.83 -26.71
C GLY A 282 0.33 -20.64 -26.89
N SER A 283 -0.78 -20.86 -27.60
CA SER A 283 -1.73 -19.80 -27.93
C SER A 283 -2.54 -19.36 -26.70
N GLN A 284 -2.60 -18.05 -26.46
CA GLN A 284 -3.47 -17.47 -25.44
C GLN A 284 -4.93 -17.47 -25.90
N THR A 285 -5.83 -17.80 -24.99
CA THR A 285 -7.28 -17.56 -25.12
C THR A 285 -7.59 -16.06 -25.07
N THR A 286 -8.81 -15.67 -25.49
CA THR A 286 -9.28 -14.28 -25.38
C THR A 286 -9.24 -13.76 -23.94
N MET A 287 -9.57 -14.62 -22.95
CA MET A 287 -9.53 -14.24 -21.54
C MET A 287 -8.10 -14.08 -21.03
N GLU A 288 -7.18 -14.99 -21.37
CA GLU A 288 -5.77 -14.86 -20.99
C GLU A 288 -5.15 -13.57 -21.56
N LYS A 289 -5.49 -13.20 -22.80
CA LYS A 289 -5.07 -11.92 -23.40
C LYS A 289 -5.63 -10.71 -22.66
N ARG A 290 -6.91 -10.76 -22.28
CA ARG A 290 -7.57 -9.68 -21.53
C ARG A 290 -6.93 -9.44 -20.16
N TYR A 291 -6.45 -10.49 -19.51
CA TYR A 291 -5.74 -10.42 -18.22
C TYR A 291 -4.22 -10.24 -18.36
N GLY A 292 -3.69 -10.03 -19.57
CA GLY A 292 -2.25 -9.78 -19.76
C GLY A 292 -1.35 -10.98 -19.45
N ILE A 293 -1.84 -12.22 -19.48
CA ILE A 293 -1.00 -13.41 -19.22
C ILE A 293 -0.13 -13.70 -20.43
N THR A 294 1.19 -13.59 -20.33
CA THR A 294 2.11 -13.77 -21.46
C THR A 294 2.92 -15.08 -21.35
N ALA A 295 3.74 -15.37 -22.37
CA ALA A 295 4.69 -16.47 -22.30
C ALA A 295 5.86 -16.20 -21.33
N ALA A 296 6.18 -14.92 -21.09
CA ALA A 296 7.31 -14.51 -20.26
C ALA A 296 6.94 -14.29 -18.78
N GLY A 297 5.68 -13.94 -18.50
CA GLY A 297 5.30 -13.39 -17.20
C GLY A 297 6.11 -12.12 -16.90
N PHE A 298 6.34 -11.81 -15.63
CA PHE A 298 7.13 -10.65 -15.18
C PHE A 298 8.55 -11.02 -14.75
N GLY A 299 9.06 -12.16 -15.23
CA GLY A 299 10.41 -12.62 -14.93
C GLY A 299 10.54 -13.52 -13.70
N TYR A 300 9.47 -13.77 -12.94
CA TYR A 300 9.43 -14.82 -11.91
C TYR A 300 9.70 -16.20 -12.53
N LEU A 301 10.54 -17.00 -11.88
CA LEU A 301 10.99 -18.32 -12.35
C LEU A 301 10.42 -19.49 -11.54
#